data_AF-A0A6I1HNC3-F1
#
_entry.id   AF-A0A6I1HNC3-F1
#
_cell.length_a   1.000
_cell.length_b   1.000
_cell.length_c   1.000
_cell.angle_alpha   90.00
_cell.angle_beta   90.00
_cell.angle_gamma   90.00
#
_symmetry.space_group_name_H-M   'P 1'
#
loop_
_entity.id
_entity.type
_entity.pdbx_description
1 polymer ?
#
loop_
_entity_poly.entity_id
_entity_poly.type
_entity_poly.pdbx_seq_one_letter_code
_entity_poly.pdbx_strand_id
1 'polypeptide(L)'
;TNAGKIQARSTLTLGAANFDNTSTGDINAGTTRVNVGGVLNNRGVIDGINTELNVGTLNNAGTGRIYGDHLSIGGGTVNNDVEGGVAATIAARTRLDIGVTTLNNREHGLIFSGGDMAIGGYLDGNRIATGWAGSVTNASATIEALG
;
A
#
# COMPACT_ATOMS: atom_id res chain seq x y z
N THR A 1 4.52 -13.54 -10.12
CA THR A 1 4.14 -13.99 -8.78
C THR A 1 5.38 -14.12 -7.92
N ASN A 2 5.29 -13.74 -6.65
CA ASN A 2 6.28 -13.99 -5.62
C ASN A 2 5.66 -14.83 -4.51
N ALA A 3 6.31 -15.93 -4.16
CA ALA A 3 5.96 -16.79 -3.02
C ALA A 3 7.15 -17.04 -2.07
N GLY A 4 8.23 -16.30 -2.26
CA GLY A 4 9.43 -16.37 -1.44
C GLY A 4 9.89 -14.96 -1.07
N LYS A 5 11.20 -14.78 -0.97
CA LYS A 5 11.79 -13.55 -0.47
C LYS A 5 12.50 -12.79 -1.58
N ILE A 6 12.15 -11.52 -1.76
CA ILE A 6 12.83 -10.57 -2.65
C ILE A 6 13.39 -9.45 -1.78
N GLN A 7 14.71 -9.31 -1.74
CA GLN A 7 15.35 -8.33 -0.87
C GLN A 7 16.50 -7.57 -1.52
N ALA A 8 16.66 -6.33 -1.09
CA ALA A 8 17.83 -5.51 -1.40
C ALA A 8 18.24 -4.68 -0.17
N ARG A 9 19.53 -4.37 -0.03
CA ARG A 9 19.99 -3.56 1.13
C ARG A 9 19.62 -2.07 0.99
N SER A 10 19.75 -1.53 -0.22
CA SER A 10 19.47 -0.13 -0.50
C SER A 10 18.15 0.00 -1.24
N THR A 11 18.14 -0.05 -2.57
CA THR A 11 16.93 0.09 -3.37
C THR A 11 16.58 -1.22 -4.07
N LEU A 12 15.32 -1.61 -3.98
CA LEU A 12 14.67 -2.59 -4.83
C LEU A 12 13.67 -1.86 -5.73
N THR A 13 13.74 -2.08 -7.05
CA THR A 13 12.71 -1.65 -7.99
C THR A 13 12.12 -2.87 -8.68
N LEU A 14 10.82 -3.08 -8.50
CA LEU A 14 10.04 -4.13 -9.12
C LEU A 14 9.11 -3.52 -10.16
N GLY A 15 9.16 -4.01 -11.40
CA GLY A 15 8.27 -3.59 -12.48
C GLY A 15 7.52 -4.77 -13.07
N ALA A 16 6.20 -4.67 -13.20
CA ALA A 16 5.38 -5.69 -13.84
C ALA A 16 4.08 -5.12 -14.42
N ALA A 17 3.45 -5.83 -15.36
CA ALA A 17 2.09 -5.48 -15.81
C ALA A 17 1.07 -5.83 -14.73
N ASN A 18 1.15 -7.04 -14.18
CA ASN A 18 0.39 -7.50 -13.02
C ASN A 18 1.36 -8.23 -12.09
N PHE A 19 1.10 -8.16 -10.79
CA PHE A 19 1.95 -8.82 -9.81
C PHE A 19 1.12 -9.41 -8.68
N ASP A 20 1.52 -10.59 -8.23
CA ASP A 20 0.89 -11.30 -7.12
C ASP A 20 1.96 -11.65 -6.10
N ASN A 21 1.86 -11.06 -4.91
CA ASN A 21 2.68 -11.39 -3.75
C ASN A 21 1.83 -12.27 -2.84
N THR A 22 2.11 -13.58 -2.85
CA THR A 22 1.31 -14.56 -2.13
C THR A 22 1.48 -14.42 -0.62
N SER A 23 0.71 -15.18 0.17
CA SER A 23 0.76 -15.12 1.65
C SER A 23 2.13 -15.42 2.26
N THR A 24 3.00 -16.15 1.55
CA THR A 24 4.39 -16.43 1.95
C THR A 24 5.39 -15.46 1.33
N GLY A 25 4.94 -14.57 0.45
CA GLY A 25 5.77 -13.58 -0.22
C GLY A 25 6.26 -12.49 0.73
N ASP A 26 7.54 -12.18 0.66
CA ASP A 26 8.19 -11.11 1.44
C ASP A 26 9.03 -10.25 0.48
N ILE A 27 8.70 -8.97 0.40
CA ILE A 27 9.43 -7.96 -0.38
C ILE A 27 9.93 -6.90 0.59
N ASN A 28 11.25 -6.77 0.74
CA ASN A 28 11.83 -5.86 1.72
C ASN A 28 13.15 -5.23 1.25
N ALA A 29 13.26 -3.91 1.36
CA ALA A 29 14.50 -3.17 1.11
C ALA A 29 14.56 -1.86 1.89
N GLY A 30 15.70 -1.16 1.86
CA GLY A 30 15.75 0.23 2.36
C GLY A 30 14.73 1.11 1.63
N THR A 31 14.70 1.06 0.30
CA THR A 31 13.63 1.62 -0.53
C THR A 31 13.03 0.53 -1.39
N THR A 32 11.75 0.22 -1.16
CA THR A 32 10.97 -0.75 -1.92
C THR A 32 10.05 0.00 -2.88
N ARG A 33 10.43 0.05 -4.17
CA ARG A 33 9.62 0.67 -5.23
C ARG A 33 8.95 -0.40 -6.08
N VAL A 34 7.63 -0.38 -6.16
CA VAL A 34 6.82 -1.33 -6.92
C VAL A 34 5.99 -0.58 -7.95
N ASN A 35 6.24 -0.87 -9.23
CA ASN A 35 5.55 -0.27 -10.37
C ASN A 35 4.72 -1.35 -11.07
N VAL A 36 3.40 -1.33 -10.88
CA VAL A 36 2.46 -2.30 -11.45
C VAL A 36 1.33 -1.60 -12.17
N GLY A 37 1.42 -1.47 -13.49
CA GLY A 37 0.44 -0.68 -14.27
C GLY A 37 -0.99 -1.26 -14.25
N GLY A 38 -1.13 -2.57 -14.08
CA GLY A 38 -2.40 -3.27 -13.92
C GLY A 38 -2.70 -3.53 -12.43
N VAL A 39 -2.79 -4.80 -12.06
CA VAL A 39 -3.21 -5.24 -10.72
C VAL A 39 -2.04 -5.75 -9.90
N LEU A 40 -1.85 -5.17 -8.71
CA LEU A 40 -1.02 -5.69 -7.63
C LEU A 40 -1.92 -6.39 -6.61
N ASN A 41 -1.85 -7.71 -6.54
CA ASN A 41 -2.44 -8.49 -5.45
C ASN A 41 -1.39 -8.70 -4.36
N ASN A 42 -1.73 -8.35 -3.12
CA ASN A 42 -0.87 -8.58 -1.96
C ASN A 42 -1.60 -9.34 -0.87
N ARG A 43 -1.09 -10.52 -0.55
CA ARG A 43 -1.39 -11.31 0.65
C ARG A 43 -0.15 -11.50 1.53
N GLY A 44 1.03 -11.17 1.01
CA GLY A 44 2.30 -11.25 1.74
C GLY A 44 2.67 -9.93 2.42
N VAL A 45 3.98 -9.71 2.55
CA VAL A 45 4.56 -8.48 3.08
C VAL A 45 5.23 -7.68 1.96
N ILE A 46 5.00 -6.37 1.95
CA ILE A 46 5.78 -5.38 1.21
C ILE A 46 6.21 -4.31 2.21
N ASP A 47 7.52 -4.20 2.47
CA ASP A 47 8.06 -3.34 3.52
C ASP A 47 9.35 -2.64 3.08
N GLY A 48 9.68 -1.56 3.78
CA GLY A 48 10.95 -0.86 3.66
C GLY A 48 11.04 0.32 4.62
N ILE A 49 12.12 1.09 4.53
CA ILE A 49 12.17 2.42 5.15
C ILE A 49 11.28 3.34 4.32
N ASN A 50 11.52 3.37 3.00
CA ASN A 50 10.62 4.00 2.04
C ASN A 50 9.91 2.92 1.23
N THR A 51 8.59 2.91 1.27
CA THR A 51 7.78 2.04 0.42
C THR A 51 6.99 2.88 -0.56
N GLU A 52 7.19 2.61 -1.85
CA GLU A 52 6.68 3.42 -2.95
C GLU A 52 5.92 2.55 -3.94
N LEU A 53 4.59 2.59 -3.87
CA LEU A 53 3.74 1.85 -4.79
C LEU A 53 3.20 2.78 -5.87
N ASN A 54 3.32 2.37 -7.13
CA ASN A 54 2.70 3.00 -8.29
C ASN A 54 1.87 1.93 -8.99
N VAL A 55 0.56 1.97 -8.84
CA VAL A 55 -0.33 0.83 -9.14
C VAL A 55 -1.58 1.24 -9.92
N GLY A 56 -2.01 0.45 -10.90
CA GLY A 56 -3.34 0.65 -11.50
C GLY A 56 -4.43 0.31 -10.48
N THR A 57 -4.36 -0.89 -9.92
CA THR A 57 -5.20 -1.36 -8.81
C THR A 57 -4.35 -2.12 -7.80
N LEU A 58 -4.49 -1.80 -6.52
CA LEU A 58 -3.95 -2.56 -5.41
C LEU A 58 -5.07 -3.30 -4.70
N ASN A 59 -4.95 -4.62 -4.59
CA ASN A 59 -5.76 -5.46 -3.74
C ASN A 59 -4.89 -5.99 -2.60
N ASN A 60 -4.93 -5.31 -1.45
CA ASN A 60 -4.34 -5.77 -0.21
C ASN A 60 -5.42 -6.51 0.59
N ALA A 61 -5.28 -7.82 0.77
CA ALA A 61 -6.33 -8.64 1.35
C ALA A 61 -5.77 -9.74 2.26
N GLY A 62 -6.58 -10.20 3.21
CA GLY A 62 -6.20 -11.32 4.07
C GLY A 62 -5.01 -10.99 4.96
N THR A 63 -3.94 -11.76 4.81
CA THR A 63 -2.67 -11.59 5.54
C THR A 63 -1.77 -10.48 4.97
N GLY A 64 -2.27 -9.77 3.95
CA GLY A 64 -1.59 -8.68 3.26
C GLY A 64 -1.18 -7.56 4.19
N ARG A 65 0.11 -7.24 4.18
CA ARG A 65 0.72 -6.17 4.97
C ARG A 65 1.60 -5.31 4.08
N ILE A 66 1.37 -4.01 4.13
CA ILE A 66 2.18 -3.01 3.42
C ILE A 66 2.67 -2.01 4.44
N TYR A 67 3.98 -1.91 4.59
CA TYR A 67 4.64 -1.13 5.62
C TYR A 67 5.69 -0.17 5.05
N GLY A 68 5.98 0.89 5.80
CA GLY A 68 7.06 1.83 5.53
C GLY A 68 7.30 2.74 6.74
N ASP A 69 8.46 3.38 6.83
CA ASP A 69 8.58 4.60 7.64
C ASP A 69 7.81 5.70 6.92
N HIS A 70 8.18 5.92 5.66
CA HIS A 70 7.38 6.66 4.70
C HIS A 70 6.76 5.69 3.70
N LEU A 71 5.44 5.68 3.63
CA LEU A 71 4.68 4.87 2.68
C LEU A 71 3.90 5.79 1.75
N SER A 72 4.05 5.57 0.45
CA SER A 72 3.35 6.33 -0.57
C SER A 72 2.71 5.40 -1.59
N ILE A 73 1.42 5.60 -1.86
CA ILE A 73 0.64 4.79 -2.79
C ILE A 73 0.00 5.72 -3.82
N GLY A 74 0.50 5.66 -5.06
CA GLY A 74 -0.04 6.38 -6.19
C GLY A 74 -0.76 5.44 -7.14
N GLY A 75 -1.95 5.79 -7.63
CA GLY A 75 -2.67 4.88 -8.50
C GLY A 75 -4.13 5.18 -8.82
N GLY A 76 -4.81 4.19 -9.38
CA GLY A 76 -6.24 4.23 -9.62
C GLY A 76 -7.04 3.85 -8.37
N THR A 77 -7.06 2.57 -8.05
CA THR A 77 -7.89 2.00 -6.96
C THR A 77 -7.03 1.29 -5.93
N VAL A 78 -7.30 1.53 -4.64
CA VAL A 78 -6.76 0.76 -3.52
C VAL A 78 -7.89 0.10 -2.77
N ASN A 79 -7.81 -1.21 -2.64
CA ASN A 79 -8.70 -2.03 -1.82
C ASN A 79 -7.86 -2.62 -0.68
N ASN A 80 -8.22 -2.28 0.56
CA ASN A 80 -7.72 -2.89 1.77
C ASN A 80 -8.89 -3.63 2.45
N ASP A 81 -8.87 -4.95 2.38
CA ASP A 81 -10.05 -5.77 2.67
C ASP A 81 -9.72 -7.03 3.46
N VAL A 82 -10.77 -7.67 3.97
CA VAL A 82 -10.69 -8.97 4.60
C VAL A 82 -10.60 -10.08 3.55
N GLU A 83 -9.85 -11.13 3.84
CA GLU A 83 -9.92 -12.38 3.09
C GLU A 83 -9.71 -13.55 4.06
N GLY A 84 -10.57 -14.56 4.00
CA GLY A 84 -10.49 -15.71 4.91
C GLY A 84 -10.61 -15.35 6.39
N GLY A 85 -11.32 -14.26 6.71
CA GLY A 85 -11.50 -13.77 8.09
C GLY A 85 -10.32 -12.99 8.66
N VAL A 86 -9.27 -12.72 7.86
CA VAL A 86 -8.12 -11.90 8.27
C VAL A 86 -8.17 -10.58 7.52
N ALA A 87 -8.07 -9.46 8.24
CA ALA A 87 -8.10 -8.13 7.65
C ALA A 87 -6.69 -7.62 7.32
N ALA A 88 -6.54 -7.05 6.13
CA ALA A 88 -5.27 -6.56 5.66
C ALA A 88 -4.88 -5.20 6.29
N THR A 89 -3.57 -4.92 6.31
CA THR A 89 -3.02 -3.70 6.91
C THR A 89 -2.16 -2.92 5.91
N ILE A 90 -2.38 -1.61 5.86
CA ILE A 90 -1.50 -0.62 5.24
C ILE A 90 -1.07 0.32 6.35
N ALA A 91 0.22 0.38 6.67
CA ALA A 91 0.68 1.23 7.77
C ALA A 91 2.01 1.92 7.50
N ALA A 92 2.12 3.18 7.91
CA ALA A 92 3.37 3.91 7.97
C ALA A 92 3.79 4.17 9.42
N ARG A 93 5.10 4.16 9.70
CA ARG A 93 5.63 4.51 11.03
C ARG A 93 5.68 6.02 11.24
N THR A 94 5.94 6.80 10.19
CA THR A 94 6.07 8.27 10.27
C THR A 94 5.15 9.02 9.33
N ARG A 95 4.96 8.55 8.09
CA ARG A 95 4.14 9.27 7.12
C ARG A 95 3.48 8.37 6.08
N LEU A 96 2.18 8.58 5.87
CA LEU A 96 1.40 7.88 4.84
C LEU A 96 0.78 8.88 3.85
N ASP A 97 1.16 8.77 2.57
CA ASP A 97 0.57 9.53 1.47
C ASP A 97 -0.14 8.60 0.48
N ILE A 98 -1.45 8.75 0.33
CA ILE A 98 -2.27 7.98 -0.61
C ILE A 98 -2.83 8.93 -1.66
N GLY A 99 -2.30 8.87 -2.88
CA GLY A 99 -2.76 9.64 -4.03
C GLY A 99 -3.49 8.75 -5.03
N VAL A 100 -4.80 8.57 -4.85
CA VAL A 100 -5.59 7.60 -5.64
C VAL A 100 -6.97 8.12 -6.00
N THR A 101 -7.56 7.55 -7.06
CA THR A 101 -8.94 7.89 -7.47
C THR A 101 -9.97 7.28 -6.51
N THR A 102 -9.76 6.04 -6.07
CA THR A 102 -10.68 5.33 -5.17
C THR A 102 -9.90 4.61 -4.08
N LEU A 103 -10.27 4.88 -2.82
CA LEU A 103 -9.76 4.18 -1.65
C LEU A 103 -10.89 3.46 -0.95
N ASN A 104 -10.82 2.13 -0.88
CA ASN A 104 -11.76 1.28 -0.17
C ASN A 104 -11.04 0.58 0.98
N ASN A 105 -11.47 0.87 2.21
CA ASN A 105 -11.06 0.18 3.42
C ASN A 105 -12.28 -0.49 4.03
N ARG A 106 -12.28 -1.82 4.16
CA ARG A 106 -13.47 -2.59 4.53
C ARG A 106 -13.16 -3.65 5.58
N GLU A 107 -14.18 -3.98 6.37
CA GLU A 107 -14.26 -5.20 7.19
C GLU A 107 -13.01 -5.43 8.07
N HIS A 108 -12.80 -4.54 9.04
CA HIS A 108 -11.66 -4.49 9.95
C HIS A 108 -10.30 -4.19 9.30
N GLY A 109 -10.28 -3.82 8.01
CA GLY A 109 -9.09 -3.29 7.36
C GLY A 109 -8.49 -2.12 8.12
N LEU A 110 -7.17 -2.11 8.25
CA LEU A 110 -6.43 -1.04 8.91
C LEU A 110 -5.61 -0.23 7.90
N ILE A 111 -5.85 1.08 7.87
CA ILE A 111 -4.97 2.06 7.27
C ILE A 111 -4.46 2.97 8.39
N PHE A 112 -3.16 3.00 8.61
CA PHE A 112 -2.58 3.64 9.78
C PHE A 112 -1.35 4.49 9.45
N SER A 113 -1.19 5.61 10.14
CA SER A 113 0.07 6.36 10.20
C SER A 113 0.45 6.67 11.64
N GLY A 114 1.69 6.36 12.01
CA GLY A 114 2.27 6.77 13.29
C GLY A 114 2.59 8.27 13.39
N GLY A 115 2.45 9.01 12.28
CA GLY A 115 2.54 10.47 12.24
C GLY A 115 1.52 11.03 11.25
N ASP A 116 1.98 11.85 10.31
CA ASP A 116 1.13 12.49 9.30
C ASP A 116 0.48 11.47 8.34
N MET A 117 -0.76 11.77 7.93
CA MET A 117 -1.44 11.08 6.83
C MET A 117 -2.09 12.09 5.89
N ALA A 118 -1.92 11.87 4.58
CA ALA A 118 -2.62 12.61 3.54
C ALA A 118 -3.27 11.66 2.53
N ILE A 119 -4.53 11.94 2.18
CA ILE A 119 -5.28 11.20 1.16
C ILE A 119 -5.75 12.22 0.12
N GLY A 120 -5.30 12.03 -1.12
CA GLY A 120 -5.57 12.92 -2.26
C GLY A 120 -5.83 12.13 -3.54
N GLY A 121 -6.02 12.85 -4.65
CA GLY A 121 -6.34 12.25 -5.94
C GLY A 121 -5.13 11.71 -6.70
N TYR A 122 -3.95 12.25 -6.40
CA TYR A 122 -2.68 11.86 -7.01
C TYR A 122 -1.52 12.23 -6.09
N LEU A 123 -0.35 11.68 -6.39
CA LEU A 123 0.91 12.06 -5.75
C LEU A 123 1.62 13.12 -6.60
N ASP A 124 2.25 14.10 -5.96
CA ASP A 124 3.13 15.06 -6.63
C ASP A 124 4.53 14.46 -6.91
N GLY A 125 5.46 15.28 -7.43
CA GLY A 125 6.83 14.85 -7.73
C GLY A 125 7.66 14.44 -6.50
N ASN A 126 7.25 14.85 -5.30
CA ASN A 126 7.85 14.47 -4.02
C ASN A 126 7.11 13.29 -3.36
N ARG A 127 6.14 12.71 -4.05
CA ARG A 127 5.27 11.63 -3.56
C ARG A 127 4.37 12.04 -2.40
N ILE A 128 4.00 13.32 -2.34
CA ILE A 128 3.03 13.85 -1.39
C ILE A 128 1.64 13.82 -2.01
N ALA A 129 0.64 13.36 -1.25
CA ALA A 129 -0.74 13.32 -1.73
C ALA A 129 -1.29 14.74 -1.91
N THR A 130 -1.86 15.01 -3.09
CA THR A 130 -2.44 16.31 -3.44
C THR A 130 -3.76 16.15 -4.20
N GLY A 131 -4.53 17.24 -4.29
CA GLY A 131 -5.88 17.21 -4.84
C GLY A 131 -6.86 16.38 -4.00
N TRP A 132 -7.99 16.01 -4.59
CA TRP A 132 -9.05 15.27 -3.92
C TRP A 132 -9.13 13.85 -4.46
N ALA A 133 -9.20 12.86 -3.57
CA ALA A 133 -9.59 11.52 -3.97
C ALA A 133 -11.04 11.55 -4.50
N GLY A 134 -11.32 10.76 -5.54
CA GLY A 134 -12.67 10.67 -6.11
C GLY A 134 -13.67 10.05 -5.13
N SER A 135 -13.24 9.01 -4.41
CA SER A 135 -14.00 8.41 -3.32
C SER A 135 -13.07 7.82 -2.26
N VAL A 136 -13.46 7.99 -1.00
CA VAL A 136 -12.88 7.29 0.15
C VAL A 136 -14.01 6.61 0.89
N THR A 137 -13.98 5.27 0.91
CA THR A 137 -14.95 4.45 1.64
C THR A 137 -14.23 3.75 2.78
N ASN A 138 -14.66 4.04 4.00
CA ASN A 138 -14.23 3.32 5.20
C ASN A 138 -15.45 2.64 5.84
N ALA A 139 -15.62 1.34 5.61
CA ALA A 139 -16.81 0.59 5.99
C ALA A 139 -16.48 -0.53 6.98
N SER A 140 -16.89 -0.36 8.24
CA SER A 140 -16.55 -1.28 9.34
C SER A 140 -15.04 -1.48 9.51
N ALA A 141 -14.24 -0.45 9.24
CA ALA A 141 -12.78 -0.50 9.17
C ALA A 141 -12.16 0.76 9.80
N THR A 142 -10.83 0.82 9.92
CA THR A 142 -10.12 1.91 10.60
C THR A 142 -9.16 2.64 9.66
N ILE A 143 -9.27 3.98 9.63
CA ILE A 143 -8.26 4.89 9.07
C ILE A 143 -7.84 5.81 10.22
N GLU A 144 -6.56 5.79 10.61
CA GLU A 144 -6.06 6.51 11.79
C GLU A 144 -4.66 7.09 11.57
N ALA A 145 -4.45 8.31 12.06
CA ALA A 145 -3.17 9.02 12.05
C ALA A 145 -2.87 9.59 13.45
N LEU A 146 -1.61 9.53 13.90
CA LEU A 146 -1.23 10.00 15.24
C LEU A 146 -0.63 11.41 15.29
N GLY A 147 -0.18 11.97 14.15
CA GLY A 147 0.36 13.35 14.05
C GLY A 147 1.86 13.45 14.26
#